data_AF-A0A941NVJ1-F1
#
_entry.id   AF-A0A941NVJ1-F1
#
_cell.length_a   1.000
_cell.length_b   1.000
_cell.length_c   1.000
_cell.angle_alpha   90.00
_cell.angle_beta   90.00
_cell.angle_gamma   90.00
#
_symmetry.space_group_name_H-M   'P 1'
#
loop_
_entity.id
_entity.type
_entity.pdbx_description
1 polymer ?
#
loop_
_entity_poly.entity_id
_entity_poly.type
_entity_poly.pdbx_seq_one_letter_code
_entity_poly.pdbx_strand_id
1 'polypeptide(L)'
;MSDDLEGVKRAVAGYKKYAKEDGHHVLEVDYELKPMELSFLQELFDVDPEDPDPAVRFMIRPLEINAKQAKALEPFVQGQQIDVEKYDFMLECFVDEQDSE
;
A
#
# COMPACT_ATOMS: atom_id res chain seq x y z
N MET A 1 -6.07 -19.43 -14.36
CA MET A 1 -6.78 -18.14 -14.43
C MET A 1 -5.65 -17.13 -14.42
N SER A 2 -5.48 -16.36 -15.49
CA SER A 2 -4.31 -15.49 -15.64
C SER A 2 -4.27 -14.50 -14.48
N ASP A 3 -3.14 -14.50 -13.79
CA ASP A 3 -2.82 -13.63 -12.68
C ASP A 3 -2.71 -12.19 -13.19
N ASP A 4 -3.84 -11.47 -13.30
CA ASP A 4 -3.92 -10.05 -13.71
C ASP A 4 -3.20 -9.08 -12.71
N LEU A 5 -2.30 -9.62 -11.88
CA LEU A 5 -1.40 -8.93 -10.97
C LEU A 5 0.06 -8.91 -11.46
N GLU A 6 0.40 -9.55 -12.59
CA GLU A 6 1.71 -9.39 -13.21
C GLU A 6 1.94 -7.90 -13.57
N GLY A 7 2.82 -7.24 -12.81
CA GLY A 7 3.17 -5.83 -12.97
C GLY A 7 2.60 -4.88 -11.92
N VAL A 8 1.72 -5.35 -11.02
CA VAL A 8 1.22 -4.55 -9.90
C VAL A 8 2.19 -4.60 -8.73
N LYS A 9 2.86 -3.47 -8.48
CA LYS A 9 3.70 -3.26 -7.30
C LYS A 9 2.92 -2.51 -6.22
N ARG A 10 3.32 -2.73 -4.97
CA ARG A 10 2.70 -2.10 -3.81
C ARG A 10 3.75 -1.48 -2.91
N ALA A 11 3.39 -0.36 -2.32
CA ALA A 11 4.25 0.38 -1.42
C ALA A 11 3.50 0.81 -0.16
N VAL A 12 4.27 1.04 0.89
CA VAL A 12 3.82 1.68 2.12
C VAL A 12 4.37 3.10 2.14
N ALA A 13 3.52 4.05 1.81
CA ALA A 13 3.82 5.46 1.72
C ALA A 13 3.50 6.16 3.04
N GLY A 14 4.50 6.73 3.70
CA GLY A 14 4.38 7.41 5.00
C GLY A 14 4.40 8.93 4.85
N TYR A 15 3.33 9.55 5.30
CA TYR A 15 3.09 10.99 5.27
C TYR A 15 3.25 11.60 6.67
N LYS A 16 3.63 12.87 6.75
CA LYS A 16 3.54 13.60 8.02
C LYS A 16 2.10 13.63 8.52
N LYS A 17 1.93 13.35 9.81
CA LYS A 17 0.65 13.49 10.53
C LYS A 17 0.07 14.89 10.48
N TYR A 18 0.95 15.89 10.43
CA TYR A 18 0.57 17.28 10.35
C TYR A 18 0.83 17.79 8.94
N ALA A 19 -0.22 18.34 8.33
CA ALA A 19 -0.10 19.09 7.09
C ALA A 19 0.87 20.27 7.26
N LYS A 20 1.48 20.66 6.15
CA LYS A 20 2.18 21.94 6.05
C LYS A 20 1.20 23.11 6.15
N GLU A 21 1.72 24.32 6.27
CA GLU A 21 0.92 25.56 6.34
C GLU A 21 -0.02 25.75 5.14
N ASP A 22 0.28 25.12 4.00
CA ASP A 22 -0.52 25.11 2.78
C ASP A 22 -1.60 24.01 2.74
N GLY A 23 -1.71 23.20 3.79
CA GLY A 23 -2.66 22.08 3.88
C GLY A 23 -2.19 20.79 3.21
N HIS A 24 -1.00 20.76 2.62
CA HIS A 24 -0.46 19.56 1.99
C HIS A 24 0.25 18.64 2.98
N HIS A 25 -0.03 17.35 2.90
CA HIS A 25 0.75 16.30 3.55
C HIS A 25 1.93 15.93 2.64
N VAL A 26 3.13 15.85 3.22
CA VAL A 26 4.33 15.48 2.47
C VAL A 26 4.66 14.03 2.72
N LEU A 27 4.80 13.27 1.64
CA LEU A 27 5.41 11.94 1.62
C LEU A 27 6.86 12.07 2.11
N GLU A 28 7.20 11.41 3.21
CA GLU A 28 8.55 11.41 3.78
C GLU A 28 9.27 10.08 3.61
N VAL A 29 8.52 8.98 3.65
CA VAL A 29 9.06 7.64 3.52
C VAL A 29 8.20 6.85 2.56
N ASP A 30 8.82 6.03 1.75
CA ASP A 30 8.15 5.15 0.81
C ASP A 30 8.88 3.82 0.78
N TYR A 31 8.15 2.74 1.06
CA TYR A 31 8.72 1.41 1.15
C TYR A 31 8.02 0.46 0.19
N GLU A 32 8.71 0.04 -0.86
CA GLU A 32 8.25 -1.04 -1.72
C GLU A 32 8.11 -2.34 -0.92
N LEU A 33 6.96 -2.98 -1.07
CA LEU A 33 6.67 -4.26 -0.46
C LEU A 33 7.16 -5.39 -1.35
N LYS A 34 7.71 -6.44 -0.73
CA LYS A 34 7.93 -7.71 -1.43
C LYS A 34 6.61 -8.24 -2.02
N PRO A 35 6.67 -8.99 -3.14
CA PRO A 35 5.50 -9.68 -3.67
C PRO A 35 4.77 -10.50 -2.60
N MET A 36 3.45 -10.41 -2.60
CA MET A 36 2.58 -11.12 -1.67
C MET A 36 1.25 -11.45 -2.33
N GLU A 37 0.57 -12.45 -1.78
CA GLU A 37 -0.74 -12.88 -2.25
C GLU A 37 -1.77 -11.76 -2.09
N LEU A 38 -2.57 -11.50 -3.14
CA LEU A 38 -3.66 -10.52 -3.06
C LEU A 38 -4.68 -10.89 -1.99
N SER A 39 -4.96 -12.18 -1.81
CA SER A 39 -5.89 -12.67 -0.78
C SER A 39 -5.46 -12.31 0.64
N PHE A 40 -4.16 -12.31 0.92
CA PHE A 40 -3.63 -11.86 2.21
C PHE A 40 -3.93 -10.38 2.45
N LEU A 41 -3.72 -9.54 1.44
CA LEU A 41 -4.02 -8.12 1.54
C LEU A 41 -5.52 -7.86 1.66
N GLN A 42 -6.35 -8.56 0.88
CA GLN A 42 -7.80 -8.45 0.96
C GLN A 42 -8.30 -8.79 2.36
N GLU A 43 -7.80 -9.88 2.96
CA GLU A 43 -8.11 -10.23 4.35
C GLU A 43 -7.61 -9.18 5.34
N LEU A 44 -6.41 -8.64 5.14
CA LEU A 44 -5.81 -7.66 6.04
C LEU A 44 -6.56 -6.31 6.05
N PHE A 45 -7.18 -5.94 4.94
CA PHE A 45 -7.93 -4.69 4.76
C PHE A 45 -9.45 -4.87 4.73
N ASP A 46 -9.95 -6.08 5.00
CA ASP A 46 -11.38 -6.40 5.00
C ASP A 46 -12.08 -6.06 3.66
N VAL A 47 -11.41 -6.42 2.56
CA VAL A 47 -11.89 -6.19 1.19
C VAL A 47 -12.57 -7.44 0.66
N ASP A 48 -13.78 -7.28 0.12
CA ASP A 48 -14.52 -8.37 -0.54
C ASP A 48 -13.82 -8.79 -1.85
N PRO A 49 -13.38 -10.05 -1.99
CA PRO A 49 -12.78 -10.53 -3.24
C PRO A 49 -13.77 -10.57 -4.41
N GLU A 50 -15.08 -10.48 -4.15
CA GLU A 50 -16.13 -10.38 -5.16
C GLU A 50 -16.68 -8.95 -5.32
N ASP A 51 -16.00 -7.93 -4.77
CA ASP A 51 -16.44 -6.54 -4.88
C ASP A 51 -16.68 -6.16 -6.36
N PRO A 52 -17.84 -5.55 -6.69
CA PRO A 52 -18.18 -5.18 -8.06
C PRO A 52 -17.25 -4.10 -8.63
N ASP A 53 -16.52 -3.35 -7.79
CA ASP A 53 -15.52 -2.38 -8.18
C ASP A 53 -14.13 -3.05 -8.27
N PRO A 54 -13.57 -3.22 -9.49
CA PRO A 54 -12.25 -3.82 -9.65
C PRO A 54 -11.15 -3.05 -8.91
N ALA A 55 -11.27 -1.72 -8.75
CA ALA A 55 -10.27 -0.93 -8.05
C ALA A 55 -10.25 -1.23 -6.54
N VAL A 56 -11.39 -1.59 -5.96
CA VAL A 56 -11.49 -2.05 -4.58
C VAL A 56 -11.00 -3.48 -4.49
N ARG A 57 -11.52 -4.38 -5.33
CA ARG A 57 -11.16 -5.80 -5.36
C ARG A 57 -9.65 -6.03 -5.50
N PHE A 58 -8.99 -5.31 -6.41
CA PHE A 58 -7.55 -5.44 -6.64
C PHE A 58 -6.69 -4.54 -5.73
N MET A 59 -7.34 -3.78 -4.85
CA MET A 59 -6.70 -2.88 -3.89
C MET A 59 -5.77 -1.87 -4.58
N ILE A 60 -6.29 -1.25 -5.65
CA ILE A 60 -5.60 -0.23 -6.45
C ILE A 60 -5.72 1.14 -5.78
N ARG A 61 -6.80 1.37 -5.00
CA ARG A 61 -6.98 2.62 -4.28
C ARG A 61 -6.01 2.73 -3.10
N PRO A 62 -5.52 3.94 -2.79
CA PRO A 62 -4.81 4.17 -1.55
C PRO A 62 -5.67 3.80 -0.34
N LEU A 63 -5.13 2.97 0.55
CA LEU A 63 -5.83 2.54 1.77
C LEU A 63 -5.01 2.91 3.01
N GLU A 64 -5.65 3.51 4.01
CA GLU A 64 -4.99 3.84 5.27
C GLU A 64 -4.50 2.58 5.99
N ILE A 65 -3.28 2.67 6.55
CA ILE A 65 -2.63 1.61 7.31
C ILE A 65 -2.66 1.97 8.79
N ASN A 66 -3.40 1.20 9.58
CA ASN A 66 -3.38 1.27 11.03
C ASN A 66 -2.24 0.44 11.65
N ALA A 67 -2.07 0.51 12.97
CA ALA A 67 -1.00 -0.20 13.69
C ALA A 67 -1.02 -1.73 13.51
N LYS A 68 -2.20 -2.35 13.41
CA LYS A 68 -2.32 -3.80 13.20
C LYS A 68 -1.86 -4.17 11.78
N GLN A 69 -2.27 -3.39 10.79
CA GLN A 69 -1.90 -3.58 9.39
C GLN A 69 -0.40 -3.32 9.17
N ALA A 70 0.14 -2.25 9.77
CA ALA A 70 1.58 -1.96 9.75
C ALA A 70 2.40 -3.15 10.24
N LYS A 71 2.05 -3.72 11.41
CA LYS A 71 2.73 -4.89 11.96
C LYS A 71 2.62 -6.12 11.08
N ALA A 72 1.50 -6.31 10.40
CA ALA A 72 1.32 -7.42 9.45
C ALA A 72 2.15 -7.23 8.17
N LEU A 73 2.39 -5.98 7.76
CA LEU A 73 3.19 -5.62 6.58
C LEU A 73 4.70 -5.57 6.86
N GLU A 74 5.15 -5.40 8.10
CA GLU A 74 6.57 -5.36 8.49
C GLU A 74 7.45 -6.46 7.85
N PRO A 75 7.05 -7.75 7.77
CA PRO A 75 7.87 -8.78 7.14
C PRO A 75 8.14 -8.58 5.63
N PHE A 76 7.27 -7.81 4.99
CA PHE A 76 7.31 -7.51 3.56
C PHE A 76 8.05 -6.20 3.25
N VAL A 77 8.23 -5.34 4.25
CA VAL A 77 9.06 -4.13 4.15
C VAL A 77 10.54 -4.50 4.25
N GLN A 78 11.34 -4.14 3.25
CA GLN A 78 12.76 -4.48 3.24
C GLN A 78 13.56 -3.58 4.18
N GLY A 79 13.96 -4.12 5.34
CA GLY A 79 15.01 -3.55 6.19
C GLY A 79 14.64 -2.26 6.94
N GLN A 80 13.36 -1.87 6.94
CA GLN A 80 12.86 -0.69 7.64
C GLN A 80 11.57 -1.02 8.41
N GLN A 81 11.29 -0.25 9.46
CA GLN A 81 10.11 -0.43 10.31
C GLN A 81 9.02 0.59 9.93
N ILE A 82 7.76 0.15 9.93
CA ILE A 82 6.60 1.05 9.76
C ILE A 82 6.29 1.70 11.12
N ASP A 83 6.69 2.96 11.30
CA ASP A 83 6.46 3.74 12.51
C ASP A 83 5.18 4.58 12.41
N VAL A 84 4.04 3.96 12.73
CA VAL A 84 2.71 4.60 12.73
C VAL A 84 2.55 5.69 13.80
N GLU A 85 3.50 5.83 14.73
CA GLU A 85 3.49 6.96 15.68
C GLU A 85 4.05 8.22 15.01
N LYS A 86 5.05 8.05 14.14
CA LYS A 86 5.72 9.12 13.41
C LYS A 86 4.99 9.56 12.13
N TYR A 87 4.38 8.63 11.42
CA TYR A 87 3.75 8.85 10.11
C TYR A 87 2.33 8.31 10.03
N ASP A 88 1.51 8.92 9.17
CA ASP A 88 0.28 8.30 8.67
C ASP A 88 0.64 7.54 7.40
N PHE A 89 0.34 6.25 7.36
CA PHE A 89 0.74 5.38 6.27
C PHE A 89 -0.44 5.03 5.36
N MET A 90 -0.16 4.96 4.06
CA MET A 90 -1.07 4.51 3.02
C MET A 90 -0.47 3.31 2.29
N LEU A 91 -1.29 2.30 2.00
CA LEU A 91 -0.96 1.27 1.03
C LEU A 91 -1.21 1.86 -0.35
N GLU A 92 -0.15 2.03 -1.13
CA GLU A 92 -0.23 2.54 -2.50
C GLU A 92 0.03 1.42 -3.50
N CYS A 93 -0.59 1.58 -4.66
CA CYS A 93 -0.48 0.68 -5.78
C CYS A 93 0.08 1.46 -6.97
N PHE A 94 1.12 0.90 -7.58
CA PHE A 94 1.72 1.46 -8.78
C PHE A 94 1.99 0.35 -9.78
N VAL A 95 1.84 0.68 -11.06
CA VAL A 95 2.21 -0.22 -12.14
C VAL A 95 3.69 0.05 -12.41
N ASP A 96 4.48 -1.01 -12.53
CA ASP A 96 5.81 -0.86 -13.11
C ASP A 96 5.59 -0.39 -14.55
N GLU A 97 5.83 0.89 -14.83
CA GLU A 97 6.03 1.34 -16.20
C GLU A 97 7.31 0.64 -16.67
N GLN A 98 7.19 -0.58 -17.18
CA GLN A 98 8.22 -1.12 -18.04
C GLN A 98 8.31 -0.13 -19.20
N ASP A 99 9.45 0.56 -19.23
CA ASP A 99 9.87 1.50 -20.26
C ASP A 99 9.27 1.09 -21.60
N SER A 100 8.39 1.95 -22.12
CA SER A 100 8.05 1.93 -23.53
C SER A 100 9.28 2.42 -24.31
N GLU A 101 10.26 1.54 -24.50
CA GLU A 101 11.34 1.70 -25.48
C GLU A 101 11.22 0.69 -26.62
#